data_AF-A0A8T6N885-F1
#
_entry.id   AF-A0A8T6N885-F1
#
_cell.length_a   1.000
_cell.length_b   1.000
_cell.length_c   1.000
_cell.angle_alpha   90.00
_cell.angle_beta   90.00
_cell.angle_gamma   90.00
#
_symmetry.space_group_name_H-M   'P 1'
#
loop_
_entity.id
_entity.type
_entity.pdbx_description
1 polymer ?
#
loop_
_entity_poly.entity_id
_entity_poly.type
_entity_poly.pdbx_seq_one_letter_code
_entity_poly.pdbx_strand_id
1 'polypeptide(L)'
;LSEVENTTPYTMEAIRIHVEGLNENVTLQSTTGTGDDGTPYVQYDVPMTPGEKQNFLIEFRSRTRRWDAATSIILELLPEADSQEISGEVVSLSEELARVDEDGSDAASYYLSFLTEEGQQYYIQYTDNLGDPESWRTSPVSITGNDLRQVWVDDGPPKTITSPDQTTSRFYRIIVPVENEVQP
;
A
#
# COMPACT_ATOMS: atom_id res chain seq x y z
N LEU A 1 -1.81 -7.67 -11.97
CA LEU A 1 -2.84 -8.32 -11.13
C LEU A 1 -2.36 -9.72 -10.82
N SER A 2 -2.15 -10.00 -9.54
CA SER A 2 -1.79 -11.32 -9.02
C SER A 2 -2.89 -11.79 -8.08
N GLU A 3 -3.42 -12.99 -8.25
CA GLU A 3 -4.41 -13.60 -7.35
C GLU A 3 -3.70 -14.54 -6.37
N VAL A 4 -4.04 -14.44 -5.09
CA VAL A 4 -3.67 -15.42 -4.06
C VAL A 4 -4.95 -16.08 -3.58
N GLU A 5 -4.94 -17.42 -3.47
CA GLU A 5 -6.03 -18.20 -2.91
C GLU A 5 -5.56 -18.94 -1.67
N ASN A 6 -6.33 -18.89 -0.58
CA ASN A 6 -6.08 -19.72 0.59
C ASN A 6 -6.53 -21.16 0.31
N THR A 7 -5.62 -22.01 -0.18
CA THR A 7 -5.90 -23.43 -0.41
C THR A 7 -5.68 -24.30 0.82
N THR A 8 -5.43 -23.71 1.99
CA THR A 8 -5.18 -24.43 3.25
C THR A 8 -6.49 -24.65 4.02
N PRO A 9 -6.56 -25.58 5.00
CA PRO A 9 -7.72 -25.72 5.86
C PRO A 9 -7.77 -24.71 7.02
N TYR A 10 -6.82 -23.77 7.09
CA TYR A 10 -6.67 -22.80 8.17
C TYR A 10 -6.84 -21.38 7.64
N THR A 11 -7.22 -20.44 8.52
CA THR A 11 -7.13 -19.02 8.19
C THR A 11 -5.65 -18.63 8.05
N MET A 12 -5.31 -17.88 7.00
CA MET A 12 -4.01 -17.22 6.89
C MET A 12 -4.17 -15.83 7.50
N GLU A 13 -3.55 -15.55 8.64
CA GLU A 13 -3.74 -14.28 9.37
C GLU A 13 -3.16 -13.09 8.60
N ALA A 14 -2.01 -13.29 7.96
CA ALA A 14 -1.41 -12.34 7.04
C ALA A 14 -0.50 -13.06 6.03
N ILE A 15 -0.27 -12.42 4.89
CA ILE A 15 0.65 -12.91 3.86
C ILE A 15 1.70 -11.86 3.52
N ARG A 16 2.90 -12.33 3.20
CA ARG A 16 3.98 -11.51 2.68
C ARG A 16 4.45 -12.06 1.34
N ILE A 17 4.53 -11.17 0.36
CA ILE A 17 4.92 -11.44 -1.02
C ILE A 17 6.30 -10.83 -1.23
N HIS A 18 7.34 -11.65 -1.13
CA HIS A 18 8.72 -11.24 -1.41
C HIS A 18 8.95 -11.18 -2.91
N VAL A 19 9.62 -10.13 -3.35
CA VAL A 19 9.92 -9.88 -4.76
C VAL A 19 11.43 -9.86 -4.96
N GLU A 20 11.94 -10.96 -5.48
CA GLU A 20 13.37 -11.20 -5.67
C GLU A 20 13.79 -10.91 -7.11
N GLY A 21 15.11 -10.83 -7.35
CA GLY A 21 15.67 -10.75 -8.71
C GLY A 21 15.45 -9.40 -9.42
N LEU A 22 15.07 -8.36 -8.67
CA LEU A 22 15.05 -6.99 -9.18
C LEU A 22 16.47 -6.50 -9.44
N ASN A 23 16.67 -5.87 -10.59
CA ASN A 23 17.93 -5.18 -10.91
C ASN A 23 17.85 -3.70 -10.49
N GLU A 24 18.97 -2.97 -10.58
CA GLU A 24 19.08 -1.56 -10.18
C GLU A 24 18.14 -0.58 -10.92
N ASN A 25 17.57 -0.99 -12.06
CA ASN A 25 16.67 -0.17 -12.86
C ASN A 25 15.19 -0.41 -12.53
N VAL A 26 14.86 -1.45 -11.77
CA VAL A 26 13.49 -1.82 -11.43
C VAL A 26 13.28 -1.72 -9.92
N THR A 27 12.31 -0.91 -9.51
CA THR A 27 11.88 -0.79 -8.12
C THR A 27 10.45 -1.30 -7.96
N LEU A 28 10.18 -2.04 -6.90
CA LEU A 28 8.82 -2.37 -6.47
C LEU A 28 8.16 -1.08 -5.90
N GLN A 29 7.09 -0.60 -6.52
CA GLN A 29 6.38 0.61 -6.08
C GLN A 29 5.37 0.29 -4.98
N SER A 30 4.75 -0.89 -5.01
CA SER A 30 3.82 -1.35 -3.98
C SER A 30 4.52 -1.89 -2.72
N THR A 31 5.80 -1.54 -2.51
CA THR A 31 6.60 -2.04 -1.39
C THR A 31 5.99 -1.59 -0.07
N THR A 32 5.73 -2.54 0.83
CA THR A 32 5.27 -2.26 2.20
C THR A 32 6.39 -2.42 3.22
N GLY A 33 7.51 -3.03 2.82
CA GLY A 33 8.69 -3.18 3.66
C GLY A 33 9.84 -3.88 2.97
N THR A 34 10.91 -4.13 3.71
CA THR A 34 12.11 -4.80 3.22
C THR A 34 12.53 -5.85 4.25
N GLY A 35 12.80 -7.07 3.79
CA GLY A 35 13.28 -8.14 4.65
C GLY A 35 14.69 -7.88 5.16
N ASP A 36 15.14 -8.69 6.12
CA ASP A 36 16.48 -8.59 6.73
C ASP A 36 17.62 -8.72 5.70
N ASP A 37 17.36 -9.38 4.58
CA ASP A 37 18.26 -9.59 3.46
C ASP A 37 18.25 -8.47 2.41
N GLY A 38 17.42 -7.43 2.61
CA GLY A 38 17.22 -6.36 1.66
C GLY A 38 16.18 -6.64 0.58
N THR A 39 15.52 -7.80 0.59
CA THR A 39 14.50 -8.15 -0.39
C THR A 39 13.23 -7.34 -0.14
N PRO A 40 12.72 -6.55 -1.11
CA PRO A 40 11.49 -5.81 -0.92
C PRO A 40 10.29 -6.76 -0.92
N TYR A 41 9.28 -6.44 -0.11
CA TYR A 41 8.06 -7.23 -0.04
C TYR A 41 6.79 -6.37 -0.04
N VAL A 42 5.69 -7.04 -0.37
CA VAL A 42 4.31 -6.56 -0.17
C VAL A 42 3.67 -7.40 0.94
N GLN A 43 3.12 -6.77 1.97
CA GLN A 43 2.42 -7.44 3.05
C GLN A 43 0.93 -7.11 3.01
N TYR A 44 0.12 -8.11 3.36
CA TYR A 44 -1.32 -7.99 3.45
C TYR A 44 -1.79 -8.56 4.79
N ASP A 45 -2.24 -7.65 5.65
CA ASP A 45 -2.56 -7.88 7.06
C ASP A 45 -4.06 -8.09 7.29
N VAL A 46 -4.73 -8.76 6.35
CA VAL A 46 -6.15 -9.14 6.48
C VAL A 46 -6.26 -10.66 6.47
N PRO A 47 -6.91 -11.25 7.49
CA PRO A 47 -7.11 -12.69 7.54
C PRO A 47 -7.88 -13.21 6.32
N MET A 48 -7.31 -14.21 5.65
CA MET A 48 -7.95 -14.92 4.54
C MET A 48 -8.47 -16.28 5.02
N THR A 49 -9.77 -16.49 4.97
CA THR A 49 -10.42 -17.76 5.33
C THR A 49 -10.16 -18.85 4.27
N PRO A 50 -10.32 -20.16 4.59
CA PRO A 50 -10.15 -21.23 3.61
C PRO A 50 -11.02 -21.04 2.35
N GLY A 51 -10.39 -21.07 1.17
CA GLY A 51 -11.01 -20.85 -0.14
C GLY A 51 -11.17 -19.38 -0.53
N GLU A 52 -10.78 -18.44 0.32
CA GLU A 52 -10.81 -17.01 0.01
C GLU A 52 -9.74 -16.64 -1.01
N LYS A 53 -10.10 -15.76 -1.94
CA LYS A 53 -9.23 -15.24 -3.00
C LYS A 53 -9.05 -13.75 -2.80
N GLN A 54 -7.82 -13.29 -2.94
CA GLN A 54 -7.49 -11.87 -2.92
C GLN A 54 -6.66 -11.50 -4.16
N ASN A 55 -7.10 -10.44 -4.84
CA ASN A 55 -6.34 -9.83 -5.93
C ASN A 55 -5.42 -8.73 -5.39
N PHE A 56 -4.19 -8.72 -5.87
CA PHE A 56 -3.18 -7.71 -5.55
C PHE A 56 -2.75 -6.99 -6.81
N LEU A 57 -2.64 -5.67 -6.71
CA LEU A 57 -1.89 -4.88 -7.69
C LEU A 57 -0.44 -4.73 -7.21
N ILE A 58 0.46 -5.50 -7.84
CA ILE A 58 1.90 -5.40 -7.63
C ILE A 58 2.48 -4.51 -8.72
N GLU A 59 2.88 -3.30 -8.34
CA GLU A 59 3.35 -2.27 -9.27
C GLU A 59 4.88 -2.19 -9.28
N PHE A 60 5.42 -2.02 -10.49
CA PHE A 60 6.85 -1.88 -10.70
C PHE A 60 7.13 -0.60 -11.47
N ARG A 61 8.27 0.03 -11.14
CA ARG A 61 8.79 1.17 -11.88
C ARG A 61 10.14 0.82 -12.48
N SER A 62 10.23 0.94 -13.80
CA SER A 62 11.50 0.83 -14.53
C SER A 62 12.02 2.21 -14.92
N ARG A 63 13.28 2.52 -14.57
CA ARG A 63 13.97 3.76 -14.97
C ARG A 63 14.25 3.80 -16.47
N THR A 64 14.50 2.63 -17.07
CA THR A 64 14.84 2.48 -18.49
C THR A 64 13.61 2.25 -19.36
N ARG A 65 12.42 2.12 -18.76
CA ARG A 65 11.17 1.69 -19.42
C ARG A 65 11.33 0.34 -20.13
N ARG A 66 12.26 -0.48 -19.65
CA ARG A 66 12.49 -1.85 -20.10
C ARG A 66 12.40 -2.79 -18.91
N TRP A 67 11.92 -4.00 -19.18
CA TRP A 67 11.89 -5.07 -18.21
C TRP A 67 13.00 -6.06 -18.53
N ASP A 68 14.08 -6.00 -17.76
CA ASP A 68 15.26 -6.86 -17.87
C ASP A 68 15.61 -7.52 -16.51
N ALA A 69 14.65 -7.54 -15.58
CA ALA A 69 14.76 -8.21 -14.28
C ALA A 69 14.25 -9.65 -14.36
N ALA A 70 14.99 -10.58 -13.76
CA ALA A 70 14.60 -11.98 -13.63
C ALA A 70 13.84 -12.16 -12.31
N THR A 71 12.64 -11.57 -12.24
CA THR A 71 11.88 -11.47 -11.00
C THR A 71 11.25 -12.80 -10.58
N SER A 72 11.45 -13.19 -9.33
CA SER A 72 10.72 -14.28 -8.66
C SER A 72 9.82 -13.72 -7.56
N ILE A 73 8.70 -14.43 -7.32
CA ILE A 73 7.76 -14.12 -6.24
C ILE A 73 7.78 -15.29 -5.26
N ILE A 74 8.01 -14.99 -3.98
CA ILE A 74 7.92 -15.96 -2.89
C ILE A 74 6.82 -15.52 -1.93
N LEU A 75 5.92 -16.44 -1.61
CA LEU A 75 4.87 -16.23 -0.62
C LEU A 75 5.32 -16.78 0.74
N GLU A 76 5.24 -15.94 1.76
CA GLU A 76 5.45 -16.25 3.16
C GLU A 76 4.10 -16.08 3.91
N LEU A 77 3.77 -17.04 4.78
CA LEU A 77 2.62 -16.94 5.68
C LEU A 77 3.10 -16.38 7.01
N LEU A 78 2.43 -15.33 7.48
CA LEU A 78 2.71 -14.73 8.78
C LEU A 78 1.70 -15.24 9.81
N PRO A 79 2.13 -15.49 11.06
CA PRO A 79 1.27 -16.01 12.12
C PRO A 79 0.29 -14.97 12.67
N GLU A 80 0.55 -13.68 12.42
CA GLU A 80 -0.25 -12.55 12.87
C GLU A 80 -0.17 -11.40 11.87
N ALA A 81 -1.21 -10.57 11.85
CA ALA A 81 -1.28 -9.33 11.11
C ALA A 81 -0.52 -8.21 11.85
N ASP A 82 0.23 -7.41 11.11
CA ASP A 82 0.94 -6.24 11.63
C ASP A 82 0.23 -4.95 11.18
N SER A 83 -0.69 -4.45 12.00
CA SER A 83 -1.34 -3.18 11.73
C SER A 83 -0.47 -2.02 12.17
N GLN A 84 0.03 -1.23 11.22
CA GLN A 84 0.84 -0.06 11.53
C GLN A 84 -0.02 1.12 12.04
N GLU A 85 0.06 1.39 13.34
CA GLU A 85 -0.50 2.62 13.92
C GLU A 85 0.47 3.79 13.72
N ILE A 86 0.18 4.64 12.74
CA ILE A 86 0.92 5.88 12.51
C ILE A 86 0.12 7.06 13.05
N SER A 87 0.73 7.83 13.94
CA SER A 87 0.20 9.12 14.40
C SER A 87 1.13 10.24 13.93
N GLY A 88 0.57 11.43 13.75
CA GLY A 88 1.29 12.51 13.12
C GLY A 88 0.46 13.74 12.85
N GLU A 89 1.09 14.73 12.22
CA GLU A 89 0.40 15.91 11.74
C GLU A 89 -0.38 15.57 10.46
N VAL A 90 -1.62 16.04 10.39
CA VAL A 90 -2.41 15.95 9.18
C VAL A 90 -1.94 17.03 8.21
N VAL A 91 -1.38 16.62 7.09
CA VAL A 91 -1.03 17.54 6.01
C VAL A 91 -2.31 17.95 5.30
N SER A 92 -2.48 19.25 5.11
CA SER A 92 -3.59 19.77 4.31
C SER A 92 -3.48 19.25 2.88
N LEU A 93 -4.52 18.55 2.41
CA LEU A 93 -4.64 18.15 1.01
C LEU A 93 -4.66 19.41 0.17
N SER A 94 -3.57 19.69 -0.54
CA SER A 94 -3.46 20.97 -1.23
C SER A 94 -4.30 21.01 -2.50
N GLU A 95 -4.46 19.96 -3.32
CA GLU A 95 -4.90 20.24 -4.71
C GLU A 95 -5.87 19.28 -5.44
N GLU A 96 -5.98 17.96 -5.18
CA GLU A 96 -7.03 17.16 -5.88
C GLU A 96 -7.32 15.80 -5.22
N LEU A 97 -8.61 15.51 -4.99
CA LEU A 97 -9.16 14.16 -4.87
C LEU A 97 -10.09 13.96 -6.06
N ALA A 98 -9.74 13.06 -6.95
CA ALA A 98 -10.62 12.71 -8.07
C ALA A 98 -10.72 11.20 -8.23
N ARG A 99 -11.90 10.80 -8.66
CA ARG A 99 -12.20 9.44 -9.07
C ARG A 99 -11.64 9.24 -10.47
N VAL A 100 -10.81 8.22 -10.65
CA VAL A 100 -10.40 7.74 -11.97
C VAL A 100 -11.34 6.60 -12.31
N ASP A 101 -12.24 6.85 -13.25
CA ASP A 101 -12.88 5.77 -13.99
C ASP A 101 -11.90 5.45 -15.14
N GLU A 102 -11.07 4.42 -14.99
CA GLU A 102 -10.30 3.94 -16.14
C GLU A 102 -11.29 3.35 -17.16
N ASP A 103 -11.26 3.86 -18.40
CA ASP A 103 -12.09 3.36 -19.50
C ASP A 103 -11.89 1.84 -19.66
N GLY A 104 -12.87 1.06 -19.19
CA GLY A 104 -12.88 -0.40 -19.25
C GLY A 104 -12.49 -1.14 -17.96
N SER A 105 -12.18 -0.45 -16.87
CA SER A 105 -12.08 -1.02 -15.52
C SER A 105 -13.42 -0.85 -14.79
N ASP A 106 -14.00 -1.94 -14.29
CA ASP A 106 -15.16 -1.88 -13.38
C ASP A 106 -14.78 -1.36 -11.98
N ALA A 107 -13.48 -1.26 -11.68
CA ALA A 107 -12.98 -0.80 -10.39
C ALA A 107 -12.75 0.72 -10.40
N ALA A 108 -13.36 1.40 -9.43
CA ALA A 108 -13.14 2.81 -9.17
C ALA A 108 -11.86 3.01 -8.35
N SER A 109 -10.96 3.86 -8.83
CA SER A 109 -9.80 4.31 -8.07
C SER A 109 -9.95 5.76 -7.64
N TYR A 110 -9.36 6.12 -6.51
CA TYR A 110 -9.21 7.51 -6.10
C TYR A 110 -7.74 7.88 -6.08
N TYR A 111 -7.39 9.09 -6.53
CA TYR A 111 -6.03 9.57 -6.35
C TYR A 111 -5.98 10.77 -5.42
N LEU A 112 -4.88 10.86 -4.68
CA LEU A 112 -4.48 11.97 -3.83
C LEU A 112 -3.22 12.58 -4.43
N SER A 113 -3.23 13.90 -4.63
CA SER A 113 -2.02 14.61 -5.04
C SER A 113 -1.63 15.72 -4.07
N PHE A 114 -0.35 15.74 -3.70
CA PHE A 114 0.20 16.68 -2.72
C PHE A 114 1.67 16.99 -3.02
N LEU A 115 2.11 18.17 -2.60
CA LEU A 115 3.54 18.52 -2.62
C LEU A 115 4.24 17.80 -1.48
N THR A 116 5.46 17.34 -1.75
CA THR A 116 6.30 16.66 -0.77
C THR A 116 7.59 17.43 -0.55
N GLU A 117 8.16 17.26 0.64
CA GLU A 117 9.50 17.73 0.99
C GLU A 117 10.50 16.59 0.82
N GLU A 118 11.68 16.87 0.27
CA GLU A 118 12.73 15.87 0.03
C GLU A 118 13.09 15.10 1.31
N GLY A 119 13.01 13.77 1.25
CA GLY A 119 13.34 12.87 2.34
C GLY A 119 12.25 12.73 3.43
N GLN A 120 11.22 13.57 3.42
CA GLN A 120 10.11 13.43 4.37
C GLN A 120 9.26 12.19 4.04
N GLN A 121 8.99 11.37 5.04
CA GLN A 121 8.05 10.25 4.92
C GLN A 121 6.61 10.73 5.09
N TYR A 122 5.73 10.24 4.22
CA TYR A 122 4.29 10.47 4.27
C TYR A 122 3.55 9.14 4.30
N TYR A 123 2.49 9.08 5.09
CA TYR A 123 1.58 7.93 5.16
C TYR A 123 0.18 8.38 4.77
N ILE A 124 -0.55 7.50 4.10
CA ILE A 124 -1.97 7.73 3.81
C ILE A 124 -2.78 6.95 4.83
N GLN A 125 -3.72 7.64 5.48
CA GLN A 125 -4.76 7.01 6.26
C GLN A 125 -6.10 7.12 5.56
N TYR A 126 -6.92 6.08 5.69
CA TYR A 126 -8.24 6.01 5.08
C TYR A 126 -9.29 5.47 6.04
N THR A 127 -10.55 5.84 5.82
CA THR A 127 -11.70 5.29 6.53
C THR A 127 -12.94 5.25 5.63
N ASP A 128 -13.83 4.31 5.91
CA ASP A 128 -15.18 4.25 5.33
C ASP A 128 -16.24 4.97 6.18
N ASN A 129 -15.88 5.29 7.42
CA ASN A 129 -16.79 5.85 8.42
C ASN A 129 -16.15 7.03 9.14
N LEU A 130 -16.31 8.23 8.60
CA LEU A 130 -15.81 9.46 9.23
C LEU A 130 -16.40 9.73 10.63
N GLY A 131 -17.53 9.10 10.96
CA GLY A 131 -18.19 9.22 12.27
C GLY A 131 -17.52 8.42 13.39
N ASP A 132 -16.57 7.55 13.07
CA ASP A 132 -15.83 6.73 14.03
C ASP A 132 -14.32 7.04 13.96
N PRO A 133 -13.76 7.79 14.93
CA PRO A 133 -12.34 8.14 14.95
C PRO A 133 -11.38 6.94 15.00
N GLU A 134 -11.83 5.79 15.50
CA GLU A 134 -11.00 4.57 15.60
C GLU A 134 -11.01 3.76 14.29
N SER A 135 -11.83 4.15 13.32
CA SER A 135 -11.96 3.43 12.05
C SER A 135 -10.87 3.78 11.02
N TRP A 136 -10.00 4.74 11.33
CA TRP A 136 -8.90 5.14 10.46
C TRP A 136 -7.85 4.03 10.39
N ARG A 137 -7.50 3.64 9.17
CA ARG A 137 -6.47 2.65 8.88
C ARG A 137 -5.31 3.30 8.15
N THR A 138 -4.08 2.88 8.44
CA THR A 138 -2.89 3.32 7.71
C THR A 138 -2.67 2.41 6.51
N SER A 139 -2.41 3.00 5.34
CA SER A 139 -1.90 2.27 4.19
C SER A 139 -0.49 1.74 4.51
N PRO A 140 -0.18 0.47 4.24
CA PRO A 140 1.15 -0.07 4.49
C PRO A 140 2.19 0.43 3.48
N VAL A 141 1.77 1.13 2.42
CA VAL A 141 2.66 1.74 1.43
C VAL A 141 2.91 3.19 1.81
N SER A 142 4.14 3.49 2.24
CA SER A 142 4.59 4.85 2.54
C SER A 142 5.14 5.56 1.30
N ILE A 143 5.20 6.90 1.35
CA ILE A 143 5.70 7.74 0.27
C ILE A 143 6.89 8.55 0.79
N THR A 144 8.05 8.41 0.15
CA THR A 144 9.22 9.27 0.40
C THR A 144 9.15 10.49 -0.49
N GLY A 145 9.15 11.67 0.12
CA GLY A 145 9.11 12.94 -0.57
C GLY A 145 10.40 13.26 -1.33
N ASN A 146 10.28 14.10 -2.36
CA ASN A 146 11.37 14.42 -3.29
C ASN A 146 11.29 15.85 -3.86
N ASP A 147 10.74 16.79 -3.10
CA ASP A 147 10.48 18.19 -3.51
C ASP A 147 9.55 18.35 -4.73
N LEU A 148 8.87 17.28 -5.14
CA LEU A 148 7.90 17.30 -6.23
C LEU A 148 6.51 16.90 -5.75
N ARG A 149 5.53 17.20 -6.60
CA ARG A 149 4.18 16.70 -6.47
C ARG A 149 4.17 15.18 -6.61
N GLN A 150 3.68 14.49 -5.59
CA GLN A 150 3.41 13.05 -5.62
C GLN A 150 1.94 12.81 -5.94
N VAL A 151 1.68 11.62 -6.50
CA VAL A 151 0.34 11.09 -6.72
C VAL A 151 0.31 9.71 -6.09
N TRP A 152 -0.63 9.52 -5.16
CA TRP A 152 -0.95 8.22 -4.60
C TRP A 152 -2.33 7.81 -5.10
N VAL A 153 -2.48 6.56 -5.52
CA VAL A 153 -3.74 6.02 -6.06
C VAL A 153 -4.20 4.88 -5.17
N ASP A 154 -5.44 4.97 -4.67
CA ASP A 154 -6.16 3.88 -4.04
C ASP A 154 -6.77 3.00 -5.12
N ASP A 155 -6.15 1.84 -5.32
CA ASP A 155 -6.54 0.79 -6.26
C ASP A 155 -6.80 -0.55 -5.53
N GLY A 156 -7.03 -0.49 -4.21
CA GLY A 156 -7.26 -1.65 -3.37
C GLY A 156 -5.97 -2.29 -2.84
N PRO A 157 -6.00 -3.60 -2.53
CA PRO A 157 -4.84 -4.30 -1.98
C PRO A 157 -3.61 -4.27 -2.91
N PRO A 158 -2.42 -3.96 -2.36
CA PRO A 158 -2.08 -3.93 -0.94
C PRO A 158 -2.24 -2.57 -0.24
N LYS A 159 -2.50 -1.49 -0.98
CA LYS A 159 -2.51 -0.12 -0.42
C LYS A 159 -3.65 0.08 0.55
N THR A 160 -4.80 -0.52 0.29
CA THR A 160 -5.97 -0.53 1.16
C THR A 160 -6.52 -1.95 1.27
N ILE A 161 -7.28 -2.26 2.33
CA ILE A 161 -7.79 -3.62 2.54
C ILE A 161 -8.84 -4.06 1.51
N THR A 162 -9.52 -3.11 0.87
CA THR A 162 -10.56 -3.34 -0.12
C THR A 162 -10.48 -2.25 -1.17
N SER A 163 -10.87 -2.59 -2.40
CA SER A 163 -10.98 -1.60 -3.46
C SER A 163 -12.05 -0.54 -3.11
N PRO A 164 -11.88 0.74 -3.49
CA PRO A 164 -12.82 1.79 -3.13
C PRO A 164 -14.24 1.59 -3.66
N ASP A 165 -14.40 0.91 -4.79
CA ASP A 165 -15.70 0.53 -5.38
C ASP A 165 -16.51 -0.46 -4.53
N GLN A 166 -15.84 -1.18 -3.62
CA GLN A 166 -16.49 -2.10 -2.68
C GLN A 166 -17.08 -1.38 -1.46
N THR A 167 -16.98 -0.04 -1.40
CA THR A 167 -17.46 0.77 -0.28
C THR A 167 -18.35 1.93 -0.73
N THR A 168 -19.25 2.38 0.15
CA THR A 168 -20.17 3.48 -0.18
C THR A 168 -19.49 4.85 -0.17
N SER A 169 -18.43 4.98 0.61
CA SER A 169 -17.68 6.22 0.80
C SER A 169 -16.30 5.88 1.30
N ARG A 170 -15.28 6.60 0.80
CA ARG A 170 -13.94 6.54 1.36
C ARG A 170 -13.40 7.94 1.59
N PHE A 171 -12.81 8.13 2.76
CA PHE A 171 -12.18 9.37 3.21
C PHE A 171 -10.70 9.13 3.42
N TYR A 172 -9.91 10.15 3.16
CA TYR A 172 -8.45 10.07 3.22
C TYR A 172 -7.87 11.23 4.02
N ARG A 173 -6.73 10.98 4.66
CA ARG A 173 -5.86 12.03 5.21
C ARG A 173 -4.40 11.63 5.01
N ILE A 174 -3.56 12.63 4.81
CA ILE A 174 -2.10 12.43 4.72
C ILE A 174 -1.52 12.72 6.10
N ILE A 175 -0.70 11.80 6.59
CA ILE A 175 -0.01 11.91 7.87
C ILE A 175 1.48 12.06 7.62
N VAL A 176 2.06 13.11 8.18
CA VAL A 176 3.50 13.20 8.42
C VAL A 176 3.75 12.66 9.83
N PRO A 177 4.48 11.55 10.00
CA PRO A 177 4.72 10.98 11.31
C PRO A 177 5.48 12.01 12.16
N VAL A 178 5.09 12.15 13.42
CA VAL A 178 5.97 12.85 14.37
C VAL A 178 7.19 11.95 14.54
N GLU A 179 8.39 12.48 14.35
CA GLU A 179 9.60 11.71 14.63
C GLU A 179 9.54 11.29 16.11
N ASN A 180 9.43 9.99 16.37
CA ASN A 180 9.60 9.49 17.72
C ASN A 180 11.03 9.85 18.10
N GLU A 181 11.21 10.81 19.03
CA GLU A 181 12.50 10.97 19.69
C GLU A 181 12.88 9.60 20.23
N VAL A 182 13.88 8.95 19.61
CA VAL A 182 14.55 7.82 20.22
C VAL A 182 15.14 8.37 21.50
N GLN A 183 14.47 8.15 22.63
CA GLN A 183 15.05 8.46 23.92
C GLN A 183 16.40 7.72 24.02
N PRO A 184 17.50 8.42 24.37
CA PRO A 184 18.84 7.83 24.42
C PRO A 184 18.96 6.74 25.49
#